data_AF-A0A8C6E0F2-F1
#
_entry.id   AF-A0A8C6E0F2-F1
#
_cell.length_a   1.000
_cell.length_b   1.000
_cell.length_c   1.000
_cell.angle_alpha   90.00
_cell.angle_beta   90.00
_cell.angle_gamma   90.00
#
_symmetry.space_group_name_H-M   'P 1'
#
loop_
_entity.id
_entity.type
_entity.pdbx_description
1 polymer ?
#
loop_
_entity_poly.entity_id
_entity_poly.type
_entity_poly.pdbx_seq_one_letter_code
_entity_poly.pdbx_strand_id
1 'polypeptide(L)'
;MEEKYLPELMAEKDSLDPSFVHASRLLAEEIEKFQGSDVKNEDEEEKYLDVISNKNIKLSERVLIPVKQYPKQFVKTCSINNVLVHVKMSILL
;
A
#
# COMPACT_ATOMS: atom_id res chain seq x y z
N MET A 1 3.08 -8.42 28.95
CA MET A 1 2.19 -7.31 28.53
C MET A 1 1.49 -7.63 27.22
N GLU A 2 2.17 -8.25 26.25
CA GLU A 2 1.58 -8.60 24.93
C GLU A 2 0.45 -9.62 24.97
N GLU A 3 0.47 -10.60 25.88
CA GLU A 3 -0.54 -11.68 25.90
C GLU A 3 -1.99 -11.20 26.08
N LYS A 4 -2.19 -10.04 26.71
CA LYS A 4 -3.53 -9.47 26.93
C LYS A 4 -3.95 -8.50 25.83
N TYR A 5 -2.99 -7.89 25.15
CA TYR A 5 -3.22 -6.76 24.24
C TYR A 5 -3.91 -7.19 22.94
N LEU A 6 -3.44 -8.26 22.29
CA LEU A 6 -4.04 -8.74 21.04
C LEU A 6 -5.49 -9.22 21.21
N PRO A 7 -5.84 -10.03 22.23
CA PRO A 7 -7.23 -10.37 22.51
C PRO A 7 -8.13 -9.16 22.76
N GLU A 8 -7.62 -8.11 23.42
CA GLU A 8 -8.36 -6.87 23.67
C GLU A 8 -8.65 -6.10 22.37
N LEU A 9 -7.66 -5.97 21.47
CA LEU A 9 -7.85 -5.33 20.17
C LEU A 9 -8.87 -6.06 19.30
N MET A 10 -8.87 -7.39 19.33
CA MET A 10 -9.84 -8.21 18.58
C MET A 10 -11.26 -8.01 19.14
N ALA A 11 -11.40 -8.03 20.47
CA ALA A 11 -12.69 -7.80 21.13
C ALA A 11 -13.24 -6.39 20.88
N GLU A 12 -12.37 -5.37 20.88
CA GLU A 12 -12.76 -4.00 20.56
C GLU A 12 -13.25 -3.91 19.11
N LYS A 13 -12.50 -4.47 18.16
CA LYS A 13 -12.87 -4.48 16.74
C LYS A 13 -14.24 -5.14 16.50
N ASP A 14 -14.51 -6.26 17.17
CA ASP A 14 -15.76 -7.02 16.98
C ASP A 14 -16.98 -6.35 17.63
N SER A 15 -16.76 -5.53 18.67
CA SER A 15 -17.83 -4.79 19.36
C SER A 15 -18.04 -3.37 18.82
N LEU A 16 -17.11 -2.87 17.99
CA LEU A 16 -17.15 -1.53 17.42
C LEU A 16 -18.28 -1.39 16.39
N ASP A 17 -19.05 -0.30 16.48
CA ASP A 17 -20.10 0.00 15.51
C ASP A 17 -19.48 0.19 14.09
N PRO A 18 -20.03 -0.47 13.04
CA PRO A 18 -19.51 -0.39 11.68
C PRO A 18 -19.43 1.02 11.07
N SER A 19 -20.16 1.99 11.62
CA SER A 19 -20.09 3.40 11.21
C SER A 19 -18.74 4.05 11.52
N PHE A 20 -17.98 3.54 12.50
CA PHE A 20 -16.64 4.00 12.82
C PHE A 20 -15.59 3.40 11.89
N VAL A 21 -15.75 3.66 10.59
CA VAL A 21 -14.90 3.11 9.51
C VAL A 21 -13.41 3.37 9.72
N HIS A 22 -13.04 4.53 10.26
CA HIS A 22 -11.63 4.88 10.50
C HIS A 22 -11.04 4.16 11.69
N ALA A 23 -11.79 4.04 12.79
CA ALA A 23 -11.32 3.32 13.99
C ALA A 23 -11.22 1.82 13.70
N SER A 24 -12.21 1.24 13.00
CA SER A 24 -12.16 -0.16 12.56
C SER A 24 -10.94 -0.46 11.68
N ARG A 25 -10.60 0.47 10.75
CA ARG A 25 -9.38 0.36 9.93
C ARG A 25 -8.11 0.38 10.78
N LEU A 26 -8.00 1.31 11.72
CA LEU A 26 -6.80 1.44 12.57
C LEU A 26 -6.60 0.22 13.47
N LEU A 27 -7.68 -0.33 14.03
CA LEU A 27 -7.62 -1.57 14.82
C LEU A 27 -7.18 -2.75 13.97
N ALA A 28 -7.69 -2.87 12.73
CA ALA A 28 -7.26 -3.91 11.80
C ALA A 28 -5.77 -3.81 11.45
N GLU A 29 -5.28 -2.60 11.14
CA GLU A 29 -3.85 -2.36 10.86
C GLU A 29 -2.96 -2.69 12.06
N GLU A 30 -3.42 -2.38 13.29
CA GLU A 30 -2.66 -2.69 14.49
C GLU A 30 -2.60 -4.21 14.75
N ILE A 31 -3.71 -4.92 14.59
CA ILE A 31 -3.77 -6.40 14.68
C ILE A 31 -2.85 -7.05 13.64
N GLU A 32 -2.81 -6.52 12.41
CA GLU A 32 -1.98 -7.04 11.32
C GLU A 32 -0.48 -6.94 11.64
N LYS A 33 -0.03 -5.88 12.33
CA LYS A 33 1.38 -5.74 12.74
C LYS A 33 1.84 -6.84 13.70
N PHE A 34 0.93 -7.43 14.50
CA PHE A 34 1.25 -8.57 15.37
C PHE A 34 1.31 -9.88 14.60
N GLN A 35 0.48 -10.03 13.57
CA GLN A 35 0.43 -11.25 12.75
C GLN A 35 1.51 -11.26 11.66
N GLY A 36 1.94 -10.08 11.19
CA GLY A 36 2.93 -9.86 10.15
C GLY A 36 4.29 -9.39 10.68
N SER A 37 4.71 -9.83 11.86
CA SER A 37 5.99 -9.44 12.48
C SER A 37 7.25 -9.83 11.68
N ASP A 38 7.13 -10.37 10.46
CA ASP A 38 8.24 -10.50 9.51
C ASP A 38 8.57 -9.18 8.79
N VAL A 39 7.64 -8.22 8.67
CA VAL A 39 7.86 -7.02 7.84
C VAL A 39 8.86 -6.02 8.45
N LYS A 40 9.18 -6.12 9.75
CA LYS A 40 10.15 -5.19 10.39
C LYS A 40 11.61 -5.56 10.14
N ASN A 41 11.91 -6.76 9.63
CA ASN A 41 13.27 -7.15 9.26
C ASN A 41 13.49 -7.17 7.73
N GLU A 42 12.41 -7.20 6.93
CA GLU A 42 12.50 -7.26 5.46
C GLU A 42 13.02 -5.96 4.83
N ASP A 43 12.73 -4.79 5.43
CA ASP A 43 13.15 -3.49 4.89
C ASP A 43 14.69 -3.32 4.84
N GLU A 44 15.44 -3.98 5.73
CA GLU A 44 16.91 -3.92 5.73
C GLU A 44 17.53 -4.95 4.77
N GLU A 45 16.92 -6.12 4.60
CA GLU A 45 17.40 -7.18 3.72
C GLU A 45 17.07 -6.91 2.23
N GLU A 46 15.91 -6.32 1.92
CA GLU A 46 15.57 -5.94 0.53
C GLU A 46 16.34 -4.69 0.03
N LYS A 47 16.97 -3.94 0.94
CA LYS A 47 17.71 -2.73 0.59
C LYS A 47 18.96 -3.01 -0.25
N TYR A 48 19.56 -4.20 -0.11
CA TYR A 48 20.78 -4.56 -0.83
C TYR A 48 20.53 -5.69 -1.82
N LEU A 49 20.90 -5.45 -3.08
CA LEU A 49 20.81 -6.45 -4.13
C LEU A 49 22.04 -7.36 -4.11
N ASP A 50 21.82 -8.67 -4.03
CA ASP A 50 22.85 -9.66 -4.37
C ASP A 50 22.99 -9.77 -5.90
N VAL A 51 24.07 -9.17 -6.41
CA VAL A 51 24.36 -9.08 -7.85
C VAL A 51 24.80 -10.44 -8.44
N ILE A 52 25.24 -11.40 -7.61
CA ILE A 52 25.76 -12.69 -8.08
C ILE A 52 24.61 -13.65 -8.40
N SER A 53 23.55 -13.64 -7.58
CA SER A 53 22.44 -14.60 -7.70
C SER A 53 21.39 -14.27 -8.77
N ASN A 54 21.44 -13.08 -9.41
CA ASN A 54 20.54 -12.67 -10.48
C ASN A 54 19.04 -12.89 -10.18
N LYS A 55 18.61 -12.61 -8.96
CA LYS A 55 17.21 -12.70 -8.56
C LYS A 55 16.36 -11.62 -9.24
N ASN A 56 15.09 -11.91 -9.52
CA ASN A 56 14.14 -10.94 -10.05
C ASN A 56 13.87 -9.81 -9.03
N ILE A 57 13.95 -8.57 -9.48
CA ILE A 57 13.76 -7.36 -8.66
C ILE A 57 12.38 -6.77 -8.95
N LYS A 58 11.64 -6.35 -7.92
CA LYS A 58 10.42 -5.56 -8.08
C LYS A 58 10.75 -4.08 -7.92
N LEU A 59 10.53 -3.27 -8.96
CA LEU A 59 10.70 -1.82 -8.93
C LEU A 59 9.35 -1.14 -9.14
N SER A 60 9.04 -0.12 -8.35
CA SER A 60 7.84 0.71 -8.53
C SER A 60 8.19 2.17 -8.34
N GLU A 61 7.71 3.03 -9.24
CA GLU A 61 7.90 4.48 -9.19
C GLU A 61 6.54 5.17 -9.16
N ARG A 62 6.34 6.09 -8.21
CA ARG A 62 5.13 6.90 -8.13
C ARG A 62 5.37 8.23 -8.84
N VAL A 63 4.68 8.46 -9.95
CA VAL A 63 4.77 9.69 -10.74
C VAL A 63 3.61 10.63 -10.41
N LEU A 64 3.90 11.91 -10.19
CA LEU A 64 2.89 12.93 -9.89
C LEU A 64 2.15 13.36 -11.17
N ILE A 65 0.81 13.39 -11.10
CA ILE A 65 -0.03 13.96 -12.17
C ILE A 65 -0.38 15.41 -11.81
N PRO A 66 -0.08 16.41 -12.68
CA PRO A 66 -0.27 17.83 -12.37
C PRO A 66 -1.74 18.28 -12.53
N VAL A 67 -2.65 17.65 -11.78
CA VAL A 67 -4.11 17.90 -11.83
C VAL A 67 -4.49 19.35 -11.51
N LYS A 68 -3.65 20.06 -10.73
CA LYS A 68 -3.86 21.48 -10.41
C LYS A 68 -3.61 22.42 -11.59
N GLN A 69 -2.65 22.09 -12.45
CA GLN A 69 -2.30 22.91 -13.61
C GLN A 69 -3.18 22.56 -14.82
N TYR A 70 -3.56 21.29 -14.98
CA TYR A 70 -4.34 20.80 -16.11
C TYR A 70 -5.55 19.96 -15.67
N PRO A 71 -6.58 20.57 -15.05
CA PRO A 71 -7.70 19.85 -14.44
C PRO A 71 -8.61 19.11 -15.45
N LYS A 72 -8.54 19.43 -16.74
CA LYS A 72 -9.37 18.84 -17.81
C LYS A 72 -8.62 17.86 -18.71
N GLN A 73 -7.30 17.78 -18.59
CA GLN A 73 -6.49 16.80 -19.30
C GLN A 73 -6.44 15.53 -18.46
N PHE A 74 -7.53 14.74 -18.51
CA PHE A 74 -7.44 13.36 -18.05
C PHE A 74 -6.41 12.66 -18.92
N VAL A 75 -5.26 12.34 -18.33
CA VAL A 75 -4.10 11.73 -18.99
C VAL A 75 -4.51 10.35 -19.53
N LYS A 76 -5.03 10.31 -20.76
CA LYS A 76 -5.35 9.05 -21.47
C LYS A 76 -4.10 8.29 -21.91
N THR A 77 -2.95 8.96 -21.89
CA THR A 77 -1.65 8.40 -22.26
C THR A 77 -0.58 9.06 -21.41
N CYS A 78 0.09 8.28 -20.56
CA CYS A 78 1.31 8.73 -19.92
C CYS A 78 2.48 8.18 -20.75
N SER A 79 3.37 9.06 -21.21
CA SER A 79 4.60 8.64 -21.90
C SER A 79 5.73 8.68 -20.89
N ILE A 80 6.23 7.50 -20.49
CA ILE A 80 7.45 7.38 -19.69
C ILE A 80 8.51 6.84 -20.65
N ASN A 81 9.65 7.54 -20.76
CA ASN A 81 10.80 7.13 -21.58
C ASN A 81 10.46 6.82 -23.06
N ASN A 82 9.68 7.68 -23.72
CA ASN A 82 9.24 7.51 -25.12
C ASN A 82 8.36 6.28 -25.40
N VAL A 83 7.86 5.60 -24.36
CA VAL A 83 6.87 4.54 -24.52
C VAL A 83 5.49 5.11 -24.22
N LEU A 84 4.62 5.15 -25.24
CA LEU A 84 3.23 5.58 -25.10
C LEU A 84 2.45 4.50 -24.32
N VAL A 85 2.33 4.67 -23.01
CA VAL A 85 1.50 3.77 -22.18
C VAL A 85 0.06 4.28 -22.26
N HIS A 86 -0.77 3.55 -23.02
CA HIS A 86 -2.22 3.71 -22.95
C HIS A 86 -2.71 3.22 -21.59
N VAL A 87 -2.78 4.14 -20.62
CA VAL A 87 -3.46 3.89 -19.36
C VAL A 87 -4.95 3.87 -19.67
N LYS A 88 -5.50 2.67 -19.92
CA LYS A 88 -6.94 2.46 -20.02
C LYS A 88 -7.56 2.67 -18.64
N MET A 89 -7.82 3.94 -18.30
CA MET A 89 -8.69 4.27 -17.19
C MET A 89 -10.13 4.10 -17.70
N SER A 90 -10.66 2.88 -17.56
CA SER A 90 -12.08 2.63 -17.73
C SER A 90 -12.82 3.39 -16.63
N ILE A 91 -13.39 4.54 -16.97
CA ILE A 91 -14.50 5.09 -16.18
C ILE A 91 -15.67 4.15 -16.49
N LEU A 92 -16.01 3.30 -15.53
CA LEU A 92 -17.27 2.58 -15.54
C LEU A 92 -18.36 3.63 -15.31
N LEU A 93 -19.04 4.03 -16.39
CA LEU A 93 -20.33 4.75 -16.33
C LEU A 93 -21.45 3.73 -16.14
#